data_AF-A0A3R8J4S8-F1
#
_entry.id   AF-A0A3R8J4S8-F1
#
_cell.length_a   1.000
_cell.length_b   1.000
_cell.length_c   1.000
_cell.angle_alpha   90.00
_cell.angle_beta   90.00
_cell.angle_gamma   90.00
#
_symmetry.space_group_name_H-M   'P 1'
#
loop_
_entity.id
_entity.type
_entity.pdbx_description
1 polymer ?
#
loop_
_entity_poly.entity_id
_entity_poly.type
_entity_poly.pdbx_seq_one_letter_code
_entity_poly.pdbx_strand_id
1 'polypeptide(L)'
;PNIEIQDPKITKFGNYWFITYTGGVLRTADFFSWQLVSIGATNKYKQITAPSLIHDSDKLMMSFSSYDAKGNYDAYIAPFNYDTSKPNLKKALKLQGLHNVNAVDIYKGARKYYALYTKNKKGSGKIFIATAKKITGKYSTIRKITPPTGMYYYAPTFLQNQASKIIGIMYSS
;
A
#
# COMPACT_ATOMS: atom_id res chain seq x y z
N PRO A 1 -13.64 7.53 19.41
CA PRO A 1 -12.62 8.44 18.82
C PRO A 1 -13.00 8.74 17.38
N ASN A 2 -13.12 10.02 17.01
CA ASN A 2 -13.39 10.42 15.61
C ASN A 2 -12.09 10.28 14.81
N ILE A 3 -11.81 9.06 14.36
CA ILE A 3 -10.68 8.78 13.47
C ILE A 3 -11.26 8.62 12.07
N GLU A 4 -10.85 9.50 11.16
CA GLU A 4 -11.08 9.29 9.74
C GLU A 4 -10.13 8.20 9.25
N ILE A 5 -10.68 7.02 8.98
CA ILE A 5 -9.91 5.88 8.46
C ILE A 5 -10.08 5.88 6.94
N GLN A 6 -9.09 6.42 6.24
CA GLN A 6 -9.04 6.43 4.78
C GLN A 6 -8.09 5.34 4.26
N ASP A 7 -8.48 4.68 3.17
CA ASP A 7 -7.72 3.61 2.51
C ASP A 7 -7.29 2.46 3.45
N PRO A 8 -8.19 1.89 4.26
CA PRO A 8 -7.81 0.86 5.21
C PRO A 8 -7.39 -0.43 4.51
N LYS A 9 -6.33 -1.07 5.02
CA LYS A 9 -5.95 -2.43 4.68
C LYS A 9 -5.61 -3.25 5.91
N ILE A 10 -6.27 -4.40 6.04
CA ILE A 10 -6.03 -5.36 7.11
C ILE A 10 -4.95 -6.38 6.72
N THR A 11 -4.07 -6.73 7.65
CA THR A 11 -3.04 -7.77 7.48
C THR A 11 -2.80 -8.50 8.81
N LYS A 12 -2.80 -9.83 8.78
CA LYS A 12 -2.38 -10.66 9.91
C LYS A 12 -0.87 -10.91 9.82
N PHE A 13 -0.16 -10.72 10.91
CA PHE A 13 1.22 -11.19 11.04
C PHE A 13 1.54 -11.54 12.49
N GLY A 14 2.19 -12.68 12.73
CA GLY A 14 2.44 -13.17 14.09
C GLY A 14 1.15 -13.24 14.91
N ASN A 15 1.17 -12.65 16.11
CA ASN A 15 0.02 -12.63 17.03
C ASN A 15 -0.94 -11.45 16.79
N TYR A 16 -0.57 -10.48 15.96
CA TYR A 16 -1.39 -9.28 15.74
C TYR A 16 -2.10 -9.25 14.39
N TRP A 17 -3.18 -8.49 14.36
CA TRP A 17 -3.80 -7.92 13.18
C TRP A 17 -3.43 -6.44 13.11
N PHE A 18 -3.10 -5.99 11.91
CA PHE A 18 -2.78 -4.61 11.62
C PHE A 18 -3.79 -4.07 10.62
N ILE A 19 -4.36 -2.90 10.88
CA ILE A 19 -5.09 -2.11 9.87
C ILE A 19 -4.23 -0.88 9.57
N THR A 20 -3.58 -0.89 8.42
CA THR A 20 -2.91 0.31 7.92
C THR A 20 -3.92 1.22 7.24
N TYR A 21 -3.79 2.52 7.42
CA TYR A 21 -4.67 3.51 6.81
C TYR A 21 -3.88 4.79 6.58
N THR A 22 -4.38 5.70 5.73
CA THR A 22 -3.73 6.98 5.47
C THR A 22 -3.53 7.74 6.79
N GLY A 23 -2.27 7.93 7.19
CA GLY A 23 -1.88 8.59 8.43
C GLY A 23 -1.57 7.69 9.64
N GLY A 24 -1.77 6.36 9.58
CA GLY A 24 -1.49 5.52 10.74
C GLY A 24 -1.66 4.00 10.58
N VAL A 25 -1.56 3.33 11.73
CA VAL A 25 -1.77 1.89 11.90
C VAL A 25 -2.60 1.67 13.16
N LEU A 26 -3.64 0.86 13.05
CA LEU A 26 -4.30 0.23 14.18
C LEU A 26 -3.74 -1.17 14.36
N ARG A 27 -3.45 -1.58 15.59
CA ARG A 27 -3.00 -2.94 15.93
C ARG A 27 -3.92 -3.55 16.96
N THR A 28 -4.25 -4.82 16.80
CA THR A 28 -5.02 -5.59 17.79
C THR A 28 -4.57 -7.05 17.83
N ALA A 29 -4.71 -7.72 18.98
CA ALA A 29 -4.54 -9.16 19.10
C ALA A 29 -5.88 -9.91 19.06
N ASP A 30 -6.98 -9.24 19.40
CA ASP A 30 -8.26 -9.85 19.77
C ASP A 30 -9.48 -9.17 19.13
N PHE A 31 -9.31 -8.08 18.39
CA PHE A 31 -10.35 -7.20 17.84
C PHE A 31 -11.22 -6.45 18.84
N PHE A 32 -10.95 -6.59 20.14
CA PHE A 32 -11.62 -5.84 21.21
C PHE A 32 -10.77 -4.65 21.66
N SER A 33 -9.46 -4.84 21.76
CA SER A 33 -8.50 -3.83 22.20
C SER A 33 -7.64 -3.36 21.04
N TRP A 34 -7.63 -2.06 20.80
CA TRP A 34 -6.94 -1.45 19.65
C TRP A 34 -5.87 -0.47 20.11
N GLN A 35 -4.65 -0.68 19.64
CA GLN A 35 -3.58 0.29 19.75
C GLN A 35 -3.52 1.16 18.50
N LEU A 36 -3.62 2.46 18.69
CA LEU A 36 -3.46 3.46 17.65
C LEU A 36 -1.99 3.89 17.55
N VAL A 37 -1.43 3.83 16.34
CA VAL A 37 -0.07 4.30 16.05
C VAL A 37 -0.11 5.26 14.88
N SER A 38 0.11 6.55 15.15
CA SER A 38 0.23 7.55 14.09
C SER A 38 1.55 7.42 13.33
N ILE A 39 1.47 7.53 12.00
CA ILE A 39 2.63 7.66 11.13
C ILE A 39 2.66 9.11 10.63
N GLY A 40 3.49 9.92 11.27
CA GLY A 40 3.61 11.34 10.96
C GLY A 40 4.28 11.62 9.61
N ALA A 41 4.00 12.81 9.09
CA ALA A 41 4.72 13.40 7.98
C ALA A 41 6.22 13.56 8.30
N THR A 42 7.05 13.56 7.26
CA THR A 42 8.45 13.96 7.33
C THR A 42 8.73 15.00 6.24
N ASN A 43 9.89 15.65 6.28
CA ASN A 43 10.28 16.60 5.23
C ASN A 43 10.28 15.97 3.83
N LYS A 44 10.64 14.68 3.74
CA LYS A 44 10.67 13.93 2.48
C LYS A 44 9.31 13.34 2.10
N TYR A 45 8.54 12.91 3.09
CA TYR A 45 7.25 12.24 2.91
C TYR A 45 6.16 13.08 3.57
N LYS A 46 5.56 14.01 2.82
CA LYS A 46 4.59 14.98 3.38
C LYS A 46 3.33 14.32 3.92
N GLN A 47 2.86 13.26 3.25
CA GLN A 47 1.77 12.42 3.73
C GLN A 47 1.97 11.01 3.20
N ILE A 48 1.71 10.03 4.05
CA ILE A 48 1.70 8.62 3.68
C ILE A 48 0.26 8.23 3.36
N THR A 49 0.01 7.89 2.11
CA THR A 49 -1.32 7.59 1.57
C THR A 49 -1.43 6.14 1.13
N ALA A 50 -2.62 5.56 1.32
CA ALA A 50 -2.94 4.17 1.01
C ALA A 50 -1.84 3.16 1.39
N PRO A 51 -1.38 3.14 2.66
CA PRO A 51 -0.35 2.20 3.08
C PRO A 51 -0.88 0.77 3.12
N SER A 52 0.00 -0.17 2.82
CA SER A 52 -0.29 -1.60 2.80
C SER A 52 0.90 -2.39 3.35
N LEU A 53 0.62 -3.41 4.17
CA LEU A 53 1.64 -4.35 4.63
C LEU A 53 1.79 -5.53 3.66
N ILE A 54 3.04 -5.94 3.49
CA ILE A 54 3.46 -6.99 2.57
C ILE A 54 4.32 -7.98 3.33
N HIS A 55 3.99 -9.26 3.21
CA HIS A 55 4.85 -10.35 3.65
C HIS A 55 6.01 -10.51 2.67
N ASP A 56 7.23 -10.24 3.15
CA ASP A 56 8.46 -10.57 2.44
C ASP A 56 9.27 -11.59 3.25
N SER A 57 8.91 -12.87 3.05
CA SER A 57 9.44 -13.96 3.87
C SER A 57 9.07 -13.73 5.36
N ASP A 58 10.00 -13.81 6.29
CA ASP A 58 9.74 -13.62 7.73
C ASP A 58 9.70 -12.15 8.16
N LYS A 59 9.60 -11.22 7.21
CA LYS A 59 9.62 -9.77 7.46
C LYS A 59 8.35 -9.12 6.94
N LEU A 60 7.93 -8.08 7.65
CA LEU A 60 6.93 -7.15 7.16
C LEU A 60 7.60 -5.96 6.49
N MET A 61 7.07 -5.62 5.32
CA MET A 61 7.37 -4.38 4.62
C MET A 61 6.08 -3.58 4.49
N MET A 62 6.17 -2.25 4.42
CA MET A 62 5.05 -1.36 4.15
C MET A 62 5.25 -0.70 2.79
N SER A 63 4.34 -0.92 1.86
CA SER A 63 4.22 -0.08 0.67
C SER A 63 3.32 1.11 0.96
N PHE A 64 3.62 2.24 0.35
CA PHE A 64 2.80 3.43 0.47
C PHE A 64 3.05 4.38 -0.69
N SER A 65 2.11 5.27 -0.92
CA SER A 65 2.31 6.45 -1.74
C SER A 65 2.62 7.66 -0.87
N SER A 66 3.36 8.61 -1.41
CA SER A 66 3.58 9.93 -0.80
C SER A 66 3.79 10.96 -1.89
N TYR A 67 3.44 12.21 -1.59
CA TYR A 67 3.79 13.34 -2.44
C TYR A 67 4.96 14.14 -1.88
N ASP A 68 5.75 14.73 -2.78
CA ASP A 68 6.83 15.67 -2.47
C ASP A 68 6.29 17.11 -2.30
N ALA A 69 7.17 18.07 -1.97
CA ALA A 69 6.79 19.47 -1.83
C ALA A 69 6.22 20.12 -3.11
N LYS A 70 6.43 19.49 -4.29
CA LYS A 70 5.92 19.94 -5.58
C LYS A 70 4.61 19.22 -5.97
N GLY A 71 4.07 18.37 -5.09
CA GLY A 71 2.86 17.60 -5.33
C GLY A 71 3.05 16.41 -6.29
N ASN A 72 4.29 15.98 -6.54
CA ASN A 72 4.55 14.78 -7.33
C ASN A 72 4.38 13.54 -6.46
N TYR A 73 3.55 12.62 -6.92
CA TYR A 73 3.25 11.39 -6.21
C TYR A 73 4.19 10.27 -6.63
N ASP A 74 4.75 9.57 -5.66
CA ASP A 74 5.59 8.40 -5.88
C ASP A 74 5.24 7.28 -4.90
N ALA A 75 5.55 6.06 -5.32
CA ALA A 75 5.35 4.85 -4.55
C ALA A 75 6.67 4.40 -3.89
N TYR A 76 6.58 3.97 -2.64
CA TYR A 76 7.72 3.58 -1.82
C TYR A 76 7.46 2.26 -1.11
N ILE A 77 8.53 1.65 -0.64
CA ILE A 77 8.52 0.49 0.25
C ILE A 77 9.50 0.75 1.41
N ALA A 78 9.09 0.46 2.63
CA ALA A 78 9.94 0.56 3.82
C ALA A 78 9.86 -0.70 4.68
N PRO A 79 10.93 -1.08 5.38
CA PRO A 79 10.84 -2.09 6.43
C PRO A 79 9.83 -1.68 7.49
N PHE A 80 8.99 -2.61 7.94
CA PHE A 80 8.00 -2.36 9.00
C PHE A 80 8.43 -3.06 10.28
N ASN A 81 8.46 -2.33 11.38
CA ASN A 81 8.80 -2.88 12.69
C ASN A 81 7.53 -3.37 13.38
N TYR A 82 7.46 -4.69 13.58
CA TYR A 82 6.33 -5.41 14.18
C TYR A 82 6.00 -4.94 15.60
N ASP A 83 7.02 -4.70 16.42
CA ASP A 83 6.86 -4.37 17.84
C ASP A 83 6.31 -2.95 18.04
N THR A 84 6.81 -2.00 17.26
CA THR A 84 6.42 -0.58 17.34
C THR A 84 5.27 -0.22 16.41
N SER A 85 4.89 -1.11 15.49
CA SER A 85 3.90 -0.88 14.43
C SER A 85 4.20 0.32 13.54
N LYS A 86 5.48 0.60 13.28
CA LYS A 86 5.93 1.75 12.48
C LYS A 86 6.81 1.33 11.30
N PRO A 87 6.69 2.00 10.13
CA PRO A 87 7.66 1.87 9.06
C PRO A 87 8.96 2.60 9.41
N ASN A 88 10.09 2.04 8.99
CA ASN A 88 11.37 2.71 9.04
C ASN A 88 11.57 3.59 7.79
N LEU A 89 11.04 4.82 7.83
CA LEU A 89 11.07 5.75 6.69
C LEU A 89 12.49 6.17 6.27
N LYS A 90 13.47 6.08 7.17
CA LYS A 90 14.89 6.34 6.82
C LYS A 90 15.43 5.30 5.84
N LYS A 91 14.84 4.10 5.81
CA LYS A 91 15.17 2.99 4.91
C LYS A 91 14.16 2.82 3.77
N ALA A 92 13.29 3.81 3.54
CA ALA A 92 12.29 3.74 2.47
C ALA A 92 12.96 3.87 1.10
N LEU A 93 12.61 2.95 0.20
CA LEU A 93 13.09 2.88 -1.18
C LEU A 93 11.95 3.17 -2.15
N LYS A 94 12.25 3.93 -3.20
CA LYS A 94 11.28 4.19 -4.27
C LYS A 94 11.06 2.94 -5.11
N LEU A 95 9.81 2.61 -5.40
CA LEU A 95 9.43 1.52 -6.31
C LEU A 95 9.66 1.96 -7.75
N GLN A 96 10.59 1.30 -8.44
CA GLN A 96 11.05 1.71 -9.76
C GLN A 96 10.03 1.35 -10.85
N GLY A 97 9.93 2.18 -11.90
CA GLY A 97 8.96 1.98 -13.00
C GLY A 97 7.52 2.35 -12.67
N LEU A 98 7.24 2.72 -11.41
CA LEU A 98 5.97 3.27 -10.96
C LEU A 98 6.11 4.80 -10.85
N HIS A 99 5.33 5.54 -11.64
CA HIS A 99 5.41 7.00 -11.72
C HIS A 99 4.04 7.64 -11.50
N ASN A 100 4.02 8.76 -10.77
CA ASN A 100 2.81 9.52 -10.44
C ASN A 100 1.78 8.65 -9.70
N VAL A 101 2.21 7.83 -8.75
CA VAL A 101 1.37 6.81 -8.10
C VAL A 101 0.80 7.31 -6.79
N ASN A 102 -0.52 7.46 -6.71
CA ASN A 102 -1.22 7.98 -5.52
C ASN A 102 -1.79 6.91 -4.59
N ALA A 103 -1.83 5.66 -5.03
CA ALA A 103 -2.04 4.50 -4.17
C ALA A 103 -1.39 3.27 -4.81
N VAL A 104 -0.80 2.41 -3.97
CA VAL A 104 -0.15 1.17 -4.41
C VAL A 104 -0.39 0.05 -3.41
N ASP A 105 -0.71 -1.12 -3.92
CA ASP A 105 -0.68 -2.37 -3.19
C ASP A 105 0.24 -3.37 -3.87
N ILE A 106 1.08 -4.07 -3.09
CA ILE A 106 2.02 -5.06 -3.61
C ILE A 106 1.64 -6.45 -3.12
N TYR A 107 1.74 -7.42 -4.02
CA TYR A 107 1.58 -8.84 -3.72
C TYR A 107 2.83 -9.61 -4.13
N LYS A 108 3.36 -10.43 -3.22
CA LYS A 108 4.45 -11.37 -3.50
C LYS A 108 3.86 -12.66 -4.07
N GLY A 109 3.95 -12.82 -5.39
CA GLY A 109 3.63 -14.10 -6.03
C GLY A 109 4.82 -15.06 -5.98
N ALA A 110 4.62 -16.29 -6.47
CA ALA A 110 5.63 -17.35 -6.39
C ALA A 110 6.96 -17.03 -7.09
N ARG A 111 6.94 -16.24 -8.17
CA ARG A 111 8.14 -15.92 -8.98
C ARG A 111 8.41 -14.44 -9.17
N LYS A 112 7.44 -13.58 -8.84
CA LYS A 112 7.49 -12.14 -9.10
C LYS A 112 6.54 -11.40 -8.16
N TYR A 113 6.81 -10.12 -8.03
CA TYR A 113 5.96 -9.17 -7.33
C TYR A 113 4.97 -8.57 -8.32
N TYR A 114 3.76 -8.34 -7.83
CA TYR A 114 2.69 -7.68 -8.55
C TYR A 114 2.39 -6.37 -7.83
N ALA A 115 2.30 -5.28 -8.57
CA ALA A 115 1.84 -4.00 -8.08
C ALA A 115 0.47 -3.71 -8.68
N LEU A 116 -0.49 -3.42 -7.82
CA LEU A 116 -1.79 -2.87 -8.17
C LEU A 116 -1.78 -1.41 -7.76
N TYR A 117 -2.06 -0.49 -8.67
CA TYR A 117 -1.86 0.93 -8.37
C TYR A 117 -2.74 1.84 -9.20
N THR A 118 -2.99 3.03 -8.67
CA THR A 118 -3.63 4.14 -9.37
C THR A 118 -2.62 5.27 -9.57
N LYS A 119 -2.90 6.14 -10.54
CA LYS A 119 -2.07 7.32 -10.80
C LYS A 119 -2.78 8.60 -10.39
N ASN A 120 -1.99 9.61 -10.09
CA ASN A 120 -2.43 11.01 -10.09
C ASN A 120 -2.27 11.61 -11.50
N LYS A 121 -3.13 12.56 -11.87
CA LYS A 121 -3.13 13.27 -13.17
C LYS A 121 -3.38 12.33 -14.36
N LYS A 122 -2.38 12.13 -15.23
CA LYS A 122 -2.55 11.33 -16.47
C LYS A 122 -2.75 9.85 -16.13
N GLY A 123 -3.98 9.38 -16.33
CA GLY A 123 -4.39 8.02 -15.98
C GLY A 123 -5.07 7.91 -14.61
N SER A 124 -5.47 9.03 -13.99
CA SER A 124 -6.36 9.04 -12.82
C SER A 124 -7.62 8.23 -13.05
N GLY A 125 -8.16 7.65 -11.98
CA GLY A 125 -9.40 6.87 -12.01
C GLY A 125 -9.27 5.48 -12.65
N LYS A 126 -8.05 5.03 -12.99
CA LYS A 126 -7.79 3.73 -13.60
C LYS A 126 -6.89 2.90 -12.71
N ILE A 127 -7.11 1.59 -12.72
CA ILE A 127 -6.24 0.63 -12.03
C ILE A 127 -5.21 0.10 -13.02
N PHE A 128 -3.96 0.04 -12.59
CA PHE A 128 -2.85 -0.52 -13.33
C PHE A 128 -2.30 -1.73 -12.59
N ILE A 129 -1.90 -2.75 -13.34
CA ILE A 129 -1.20 -3.92 -12.82
C ILE A 129 0.19 -3.92 -13.43
N ALA A 130 1.23 -3.99 -12.61
CA ALA A 130 2.61 -4.11 -13.04
C ALA A 130 3.32 -5.27 -12.33
N THR A 131 4.45 -5.73 -12.88
CA THR A 131 5.23 -6.80 -12.26
C THR A 131 6.73 -6.52 -12.22
N ALA A 132 7.42 -7.06 -11.22
CA ALA A 132 8.87 -7.00 -11.07
C ALA A 132 9.42 -8.31 -10.48
N LYS A 133 10.68 -8.66 -10.79
CA LYS A 133 11.34 -9.86 -10.21
C LYS A 133 11.74 -9.69 -8.73
N LYS A 134 11.89 -8.45 -8.27
CA LYS A 134 12.25 -8.08 -6.88
C LYS A 134 11.31 -6.99 -6.41
N ILE A 135 11.04 -6.90 -5.10
CA ILE A 135 10.11 -5.93 -4.53
C ILE A 135 10.51 -4.48 -4.84
N THR A 136 11.81 -4.18 -4.89
CA THR A 136 12.39 -2.87 -5.26
C THR A 136 12.81 -2.79 -6.74
N GLY A 137 12.50 -3.82 -7.54
CA GLY A 137 12.86 -3.88 -8.95
C GLY A 137 12.07 -2.89 -9.81
N LYS A 138 12.46 -2.80 -11.08
CA LYS A 138 11.72 -2.02 -12.08
C LYS A 138 10.42 -2.76 -12.43
N TYR A 139 9.29 -2.18 -12.04
CA TYR A 139 7.96 -2.67 -12.38
C TYR A 139 7.60 -2.31 -13.82
N SER A 140 7.12 -3.30 -14.57
CA SER A 140 6.59 -3.11 -15.92
C SER A 140 5.08 -3.32 -15.91
N THR A 141 4.32 -2.32 -16.35
CA THR A 141 2.86 -2.42 -16.48
C THR A 141 2.48 -3.51 -17.47
N ILE A 142 1.63 -4.44 -17.05
CA ILE A 142 1.13 -5.55 -17.86
C ILE A 142 -0.37 -5.43 -18.17
N ARG A 143 -1.12 -4.65 -17.38
CA ARG A 143 -2.55 -4.46 -17.58
C ARG A 143 -3.02 -3.10 -17.09
N LYS A 144 -4.07 -2.60 -17.73
CA LYS A 144 -4.83 -1.42 -17.35
C LYS A 144 -6.31 -1.79 -17.31
N ILE A 145 -6.99 -1.43 -16.23
CA ILE A 145 -8.43 -1.57 -16.07
C ILE A 145 -9.01 -0.17 -16.11
N THR A 146 -9.85 0.07 -17.11
CA THR A 146 -10.54 1.36 -17.30
C THR A 146 -11.96 1.19 -16.74
N PRO A 147 -12.43 2.09 -15.85
CA PRO A 147 -13.80 2.06 -15.39
C PRO A 147 -14.78 2.42 -16.52
N PRO A 148 -16.07 2.09 -16.39
CA PRO A 148 -17.12 2.68 -17.21
C PRO A 148 -17.10 4.22 -17.18
N THR A 149 -17.67 4.84 -18.20
CA THR A 149 -17.78 6.31 -18.27
C THR A 149 -18.49 6.85 -17.02
N GLY A 150 -17.93 7.90 -16.40
CA GLY A 150 -18.47 8.52 -15.19
C GLY A 150 -18.04 7.87 -13.88
N MET A 151 -17.33 6.73 -13.91
CA MET A 151 -16.77 6.08 -12.73
C MET A 151 -15.29 6.39 -12.54
N TYR A 152 -14.83 6.32 -11.29
CA TYR A 152 -13.45 6.60 -10.90
C TYR A 152 -12.96 5.49 -9.97
N TYR A 153 -11.81 4.88 -10.25
CA TYR A 153 -11.22 3.87 -9.34
C TYR A 153 -10.02 4.44 -8.58
N TYR A 154 -10.00 4.22 -7.26
CA TYR A 154 -8.96 4.66 -6.32
C TYR A 154 -8.55 3.56 -5.32
N ALA A 155 -7.37 3.71 -4.71
CA ALA A 155 -6.85 2.85 -3.64
C ALA A 155 -7.05 1.34 -3.85
N PRO A 156 -6.59 0.77 -4.98
CA PRO A 156 -6.90 -0.61 -5.29
C PRO A 156 -6.06 -1.56 -4.42
N THR A 157 -6.66 -2.65 -3.95
CA THR A 157 -6.02 -3.67 -3.13
C THR A 157 -6.29 -5.07 -3.66
N PHE A 158 -5.35 -5.98 -3.40
CA PHE A 158 -5.54 -7.39 -3.67
C PHE A 158 -6.41 -8.04 -2.59
N LEU A 159 -7.53 -8.65 -2.99
CA LEU A 159 -8.30 -9.52 -2.10
C LEU A 159 -7.65 -10.90 -2.06
N GLN A 160 -7.31 -11.35 -0.85
CA GLN A 160 -6.68 -12.63 -0.58
C GLN A 160 -7.60 -13.52 0.23
N ASN A 161 -7.60 -14.82 -0.09
CA ASN A 161 -8.22 -15.81 0.79
C ASN A 161 -7.26 -16.21 1.93
N GLN A 162 -7.72 -17.11 2.81
CA GLN A 162 -6.93 -17.61 3.95
C GLN A 162 -5.62 -18.30 3.53
N ALA A 163 -5.53 -18.82 2.31
CA ALA A 163 -4.32 -19.42 1.74
C ALA A 163 -3.42 -18.40 1.03
N SER A 164 -3.65 -17.09 1.25
CA SER A 164 -2.96 -15.96 0.59
C SER A 164 -3.07 -15.97 -0.94
N LYS A 165 -4.04 -16.69 -1.52
CA LYS A 165 -4.30 -16.67 -2.96
C LYS A 165 -5.13 -15.44 -3.30
N ILE A 166 -4.76 -14.76 -4.38
CA ILE A 166 -5.56 -13.65 -4.92
C ILE A 166 -6.86 -14.19 -5.48
N ILE A 167 -7.98 -13.68 -4.97
CA ILE A 167 -9.33 -14.02 -5.42
C ILE A 167 -10.04 -12.84 -6.10
N GLY A 168 -9.48 -11.64 -5.99
CA GLY A 168 -10.07 -10.46 -6.60
C GLY A 168 -9.25 -9.20 -6.37
N ILE A 169 -9.81 -8.08 -6.85
CA ILE A 169 -9.31 -6.74 -6.64
C ILE A 169 -10.46 -5.94 -6.02
N MET A 170 -10.18 -5.23 -4.94
CA MET A 170 -11.07 -4.23 -4.35
C MET A 170 -10.52 -2.84 -4.64
N TYR A 171 -11.39 -1.84 -4.70
CA TYR A 171 -11.02 -0.44 -4.90
C TYR A 171 -12.10 0.46 -4.31
N SER A 172 -11.74 1.70 -4.02
CA SER A 172 -12.68 2.78 -3.72
C SER A 172 -13.16 3.40 -5.03
N SER A 173 -14.43 3.81 -5.10
CA SER A 173 -14.99 4.52 -6.25
C SER A 173 -15.78 5.75 -5.86
#